data_AF-A0A672NZ73-F1
#
_entry.id   AF-A0A672NZ73-F1
#
_cell.length_a   1.000
_cell.length_b   1.000
_cell.length_c   1.000
_cell.angle_alpha   90.00
_cell.angle_beta   90.00
_cell.angle_gamma   90.00
#
_symmetry.space_group_name_H-M   'P 1'
#
loop_
_entity.id
_entity.type
_entity.pdbx_description
1 polymer ?
#
loop_
_entity_poly.entity_id
_entity_poly.type
_entity_poly.pdbx_seq_one_letter_code
_entity_poly.pdbx_strand_id
1 'polypeptide(L)'
;AWFMVLIHGAFIVFFYQLYFYSPLKTMVFDRKLKNKVLKQGFLASKVPQDLDAVVVGSGIGGLAIAVLLAKVGKKVLVLEQHDWAGGCCHTFTERGFEFDPFRCVVDQLINGQLQWEPLENPFDKVVLGPPENRRIYPIYSGKKRYIDELKKCFPGEEKAIDEYVRLSKVRNKDSVYLTDVVSELTQNKDLRAVMSYIFGTYDASFSLHSLLLWHYLNGAWYPKGGASEIAYHMIPIIEKAGGAVLVRAPVNRILLNDVKEAIGVSVLKGQEEVHVHAPLVISDAGIFNTYERLLPKNVQTMSAIQKQLSMVQHGDGGLSIFIGVDGTKEELGLKADNYFIFPENNLDELIDGYMNGNREESCKKVPIIFVASPSAKDSTWPERSPGKSTVSVVSFANYAWFEEWKDDKVKNRSIDYKELKEAFINSILEAVTEIYPKIKDRIEYVDAGTQITNQRYIAAPKGEIYGVDHDIARFNIELNATIRPQTPIKNLFLTGCNVLWLCWSADILNRNLHLDAIGLAKRVKNGNKKKE
;
A
#
# COMPACT_ATOMS: atom_id res chain seq x y z
N ALA A 1 9.83 26.22 -7.55
CA ALA A 1 8.44 26.09 -7.08
C ALA A 1 7.50 25.56 -8.18
N TRP A 2 7.39 26.21 -9.36
CA TRP A 2 6.46 25.81 -10.44
C TRP A 2 6.78 24.50 -11.19
N PHE A 3 8.00 23.96 -11.04
CA PHE A 3 8.49 22.83 -11.83
C PHE A 3 8.18 21.45 -11.21
N MET A 4 7.82 21.36 -9.92
CA MET A 4 7.52 20.09 -9.23
C MET A 4 6.03 19.70 -9.25
N VAL A 5 5.13 20.65 -9.54
CA VAL A 5 3.68 20.43 -9.47
C VAL A 5 3.09 19.89 -10.79
N LEU A 6 3.70 20.22 -11.92
CA LEU A 6 3.35 19.63 -13.23
C LEU A 6 3.76 18.14 -13.33
N ILE A 7 4.71 17.71 -12.50
CA ILE A 7 5.24 16.35 -12.42
C ILE A 7 4.11 15.38 -12.02
N HIS A 8 3.33 15.64 -10.98
CA HIS A 8 2.36 14.64 -10.50
C HIS A 8 1.14 14.41 -11.43
N GLY A 9 0.80 15.39 -12.29
CA GLY A 9 -0.34 15.28 -13.20
C GLY A 9 -0.04 14.57 -14.50
N ALA A 10 1.16 14.78 -15.03
CA ALA A 10 1.62 14.10 -16.22
C ALA A 10 1.98 12.64 -15.92
N PHE A 11 2.48 12.31 -14.73
CA PHE A 11 2.93 10.94 -14.43
C PHE A 11 1.80 9.88 -14.49
N ILE A 12 0.55 10.25 -14.17
CA ILE A 12 -0.62 9.36 -14.20
C ILE A 12 -1.14 9.11 -15.64
N VAL A 13 -0.92 10.05 -16.57
CA VAL A 13 -1.44 9.97 -17.94
C VAL A 13 -0.36 9.51 -18.94
N PHE A 14 0.92 9.78 -18.67
CA PHE A 14 1.99 9.64 -19.67
C PHE A 14 2.56 8.22 -19.80
N PHE A 15 2.24 7.34 -18.87
CA PHE A 15 2.57 5.93 -18.96
C PHE A 15 1.57 5.13 -19.86
N TYR A 16 0.55 5.78 -20.42
CA TYR A 16 -0.35 5.12 -21.38
C TYR A 16 0.26 4.84 -22.79
N GLN A 17 1.46 5.35 -23.12
CA GLN A 17 1.94 5.39 -24.52
C GLN A 17 3.25 4.63 -24.87
N LEU A 18 3.79 3.82 -23.95
CA LEU A 18 4.89 2.88 -24.25
C LEU A 18 4.39 1.44 -24.22
N TYR A 19 3.88 0.96 -25.36
CA TYR A 19 3.38 -0.40 -25.50
C TYR A 19 4.54 -1.40 -25.67
N PHE A 20 5.13 -1.88 -24.56
CA PHE A 20 5.76 -3.21 -24.51
C PHE A 20 4.75 -4.21 -23.93
N TYR A 21 3.56 -4.28 -24.55
CA TYR A 21 2.59 -5.31 -24.22
C TYR A 21 3.02 -6.59 -24.92
N SER A 22 3.33 -7.61 -24.13
CA SER A 22 3.29 -8.97 -24.66
C SER A 22 1.83 -9.42 -24.70
N PRO A 23 1.45 -10.31 -25.63
CA PRO A 23 0.13 -10.94 -25.57
C PRO A 23 -0.16 -11.47 -24.17
N LEU A 24 -1.40 -11.33 -23.71
CA LEU A 24 -1.81 -11.86 -22.40
C LEU A 24 -1.58 -13.37 -22.37
N LYS A 25 -0.83 -13.83 -21.37
CA LYS A 25 -0.72 -15.25 -21.09
C LYS A 25 -2.00 -15.72 -20.40
N THR A 26 -2.32 -17.01 -20.57
CA THR A 26 -3.37 -17.67 -19.80
C THR A 26 -3.07 -17.54 -18.31
N MET A 27 -4.08 -17.17 -17.51
CA MET A 27 -3.91 -17.07 -16.07
C MET A 27 -3.68 -18.44 -15.44
N VAL A 28 -2.86 -18.46 -14.38
CA VAL A 28 -2.46 -19.68 -13.68
C VAL A 28 -3.07 -19.65 -12.29
N PHE A 29 -4.10 -20.47 -12.06
CA PHE A 29 -4.74 -20.57 -10.75
C PHE A 29 -4.21 -21.71 -9.88
N ASP A 30 -3.48 -22.66 -10.47
CA ASP A 30 -2.88 -23.75 -9.71
C ASP A 30 -1.87 -23.19 -8.69
N ARG A 31 -2.19 -23.41 -7.41
CA ARG A 31 -1.40 -22.91 -6.28
C ARG A 31 0.02 -23.48 -6.25
N LYS A 32 0.20 -24.75 -6.62
CA LYS A 32 1.53 -25.37 -6.65
C LYS A 32 2.39 -24.71 -7.72
N LEU A 33 1.81 -24.34 -8.85
CA LEU A 33 2.52 -23.60 -9.90
C LEU A 33 2.85 -22.16 -9.47
N LYS A 34 1.91 -21.40 -8.90
CA LYS A 34 2.20 -20.05 -8.37
C LYS A 34 3.28 -20.09 -7.28
N ASN A 35 3.24 -21.08 -6.39
CA ASN A 35 4.22 -21.24 -5.30
C ASN A 35 5.64 -21.48 -5.80
N LYS A 36 5.82 -22.11 -6.98
CA LYS A 36 7.15 -22.27 -7.58
C LYS A 36 7.80 -20.93 -7.93
N VAL A 37 7.00 -19.90 -8.21
CA VAL A 37 7.48 -18.54 -8.52
C VAL A 37 7.57 -17.72 -7.24
N LEU A 38 6.51 -17.70 -6.43
CA LEU A 38 6.37 -16.77 -5.30
C LEU A 38 7.08 -17.20 -4.01
N LYS A 39 7.39 -18.49 -3.83
CA LYS A 39 7.92 -19.04 -2.56
C LYS A 39 9.32 -19.65 -2.68
N GLN A 40 10.11 -19.14 -3.63
CA GLN A 40 11.46 -19.62 -3.91
C GLN A 40 12.41 -19.39 -2.74
N GLY A 41 12.65 -20.43 -1.95
CA GLY A 41 13.45 -20.33 -0.73
C GLY A 41 14.91 -20.00 -0.99
N PHE A 42 15.46 -19.18 -0.11
CA PHE A 42 16.87 -18.85 -0.07
C PHE A 42 17.76 -20.08 0.16
N LEU A 43 18.73 -20.24 -0.73
CA LEU A 43 19.87 -21.13 -0.61
C LEU A 43 21.08 -20.36 -1.14
N ALA A 44 22.24 -20.46 -0.50
CA ALA A 44 23.45 -19.79 -0.99
C ALA A 44 23.77 -20.17 -2.44
N SER A 45 23.51 -21.43 -2.82
CA SER A 45 23.67 -21.93 -4.20
C SER A 45 22.71 -21.32 -5.23
N LYS A 46 21.64 -20.65 -4.79
CA LYS A 46 20.68 -19.94 -5.65
C LYS A 46 20.99 -18.46 -5.80
N VAL A 47 22.01 -17.95 -5.12
CA VAL A 47 22.46 -16.56 -5.27
C VAL A 47 23.17 -16.44 -6.63
N PRO A 48 22.69 -15.59 -7.56
CA PRO A 48 23.37 -15.38 -8.83
C PRO A 48 24.78 -14.81 -8.63
N GLN A 49 25.71 -15.18 -9.49
CA GLN A 49 27.05 -14.57 -9.53
C GLN A 49 27.02 -13.23 -10.28
N ASP A 50 27.99 -12.35 -9.97
CA ASP A 50 28.18 -11.04 -10.61
C ASP A 50 26.94 -10.14 -10.52
N LEU A 51 26.39 -9.99 -9.31
CA LEU A 51 25.24 -9.11 -9.06
C LEU A 51 25.61 -7.64 -9.32
N ASP A 52 24.72 -6.90 -9.99
CA ASP A 52 24.78 -5.45 -10.08
C ASP A 52 24.18 -4.78 -8.84
N ALA A 53 23.14 -5.40 -8.26
CA ALA A 53 22.45 -4.87 -7.09
C ALA A 53 21.81 -5.98 -6.23
N VAL A 54 21.70 -5.70 -4.93
CA VAL A 54 20.87 -6.47 -4.00
C VAL A 54 19.77 -5.59 -3.42
N VAL A 55 18.54 -6.10 -3.41
CA VAL A 55 17.35 -5.44 -2.88
C VAL A 55 16.91 -6.15 -1.60
N VAL A 56 16.73 -5.40 -0.52
CA VAL A 56 16.27 -5.90 0.78
C VAL A 56 14.76 -5.64 0.91
N GLY A 57 13.96 -6.70 0.85
CA GLY A 57 12.50 -6.66 0.85
C GLY A 57 11.90 -6.85 -0.54
N SER A 58 10.82 -7.64 -0.63
CA SER A 58 10.06 -7.87 -1.87
C SER A 58 8.72 -7.15 -1.88
N GLY A 59 8.63 -6.02 -1.18
CA GLY A 59 7.50 -5.12 -1.33
C GLY A 59 7.42 -4.59 -2.76
N ILE A 60 6.32 -3.90 -3.06
CA ILE A 60 6.09 -3.37 -4.40
C ILE A 60 7.19 -2.40 -4.84
N GLY A 61 7.79 -1.63 -3.92
CA GLY A 61 8.94 -0.77 -4.20
C GLY A 61 10.16 -1.57 -4.64
N GLY A 62 10.53 -2.59 -3.86
CA GLY A 62 11.67 -3.47 -4.10
C GLY A 62 11.54 -4.29 -5.39
N LEU A 63 10.36 -4.87 -5.63
CA LEU A 63 10.10 -5.59 -6.88
C LEU A 63 10.08 -4.64 -8.09
N ALA A 64 9.51 -3.44 -7.96
CA ALA A 64 9.44 -2.46 -9.04
C ALA A 64 10.84 -2.03 -9.49
N ILE A 65 11.71 -1.68 -8.54
CA ILE A 65 13.08 -1.28 -8.89
C ILE A 65 13.89 -2.45 -9.45
N ALA A 66 13.73 -3.66 -8.91
CA ALA A 66 14.38 -4.86 -9.44
C ALA A 66 13.96 -5.14 -10.90
N VAL A 67 12.67 -4.99 -11.21
CA VAL A 67 12.16 -5.11 -12.59
C VAL A 67 12.72 -4.02 -13.50
N LEU A 68 12.77 -2.76 -13.06
CA LEU A 68 13.31 -1.66 -13.86
C LEU A 68 14.80 -1.87 -14.18
N LEU A 69 15.57 -2.33 -13.19
CA LEU A 69 16.98 -2.69 -13.35
C LEU A 69 17.16 -3.90 -14.29
N ALA A 70 16.35 -4.95 -14.11
CA ALA A 70 16.35 -6.12 -15.00
C ALA A 70 16.06 -5.73 -16.46
N LYS A 71 15.12 -4.81 -16.69
CA LYS A 71 14.77 -4.30 -18.03
C LYS A 71 15.92 -3.55 -18.71
N VAL A 72 16.86 -3.01 -17.96
CA VAL A 72 18.10 -2.40 -18.50
C VAL A 72 19.31 -3.35 -18.46
N GLY A 73 19.06 -4.65 -18.27
CA GLY A 73 20.07 -5.71 -18.35
C GLY A 73 20.87 -5.93 -17.08
N LYS A 74 20.42 -5.42 -15.93
CA LYS A 74 21.11 -5.57 -14.64
C LYS A 74 20.69 -6.85 -13.93
N LYS A 75 21.65 -7.55 -13.34
CA LYS A 75 21.41 -8.74 -12.50
C LYS A 75 21.11 -8.30 -11.07
N VAL A 76 19.88 -8.53 -10.64
CA VAL A 76 19.40 -8.09 -9.32
C VAL A 76 18.94 -9.28 -8.48
N LEU A 77 19.39 -9.32 -7.23
CA LEU A 77 18.88 -10.24 -6.23
C LEU A 77 17.91 -9.52 -5.30
N VAL A 78 16.69 -10.02 -5.15
CA VAL A 78 15.72 -9.55 -4.16
C VAL A 78 15.65 -10.57 -3.01
N LEU A 79 15.80 -10.10 -1.78
CA LEU A 79 15.80 -10.93 -0.57
C LEU A 79 14.60 -10.58 0.30
N GLU A 80 13.73 -11.56 0.55
CA GLU A 80 12.51 -11.42 1.33
C GLU A 80 12.60 -12.24 2.61
N GLN A 81 12.33 -11.61 3.76
CA GLN A 81 12.38 -12.28 5.06
C GLN A 81 11.22 -13.28 5.25
N HIS A 82 10.04 -12.99 4.70
CA HIS A 82 8.86 -13.82 4.83
C HIS A 82 8.94 -15.05 3.92
N ASP A 83 7.97 -15.95 3.98
CA ASP A 83 7.94 -17.16 3.13
C ASP A 83 7.31 -16.95 1.74
N TRP A 84 6.92 -15.71 1.43
CA TRP A 84 6.19 -15.31 0.22
C TRP A 84 6.65 -13.94 -0.26
N ALA A 85 6.87 -13.79 -1.56
CA ALA A 85 7.19 -12.50 -2.16
C ALA A 85 5.95 -11.61 -2.34
N GLY A 86 6.12 -10.29 -2.21
CA GLY A 86 5.09 -9.27 -2.53
C GLY A 86 4.79 -8.25 -1.43
N GLY A 87 5.31 -8.39 -0.22
CA GLY A 87 4.99 -7.51 0.92
C GLY A 87 3.47 -7.43 1.13
N CYS A 88 2.90 -6.23 1.30
CA CYS A 88 1.45 -6.03 1.44
C CYS A 88 0.62 -6.46 0.21
N CYS A 89 1.24 -6.83 -0.90
CA CYS A 89 0.57 -7.39 -2.08
C CYS A 89 0.64 -8.93 -2.14
N HIS A 90 0.96 -9.61 -1.03
CA HIS A 90 0.87 -11.07 -0.95
C HIS A 90 -0.57 -11.52 -0.70
N THR A 91 -0.90 -12.75 -1.07
CA THR A 91 -2.21 -13.35 -0.79
C THR A 91 -2.02 -14.54 0.15
N PHE A 92 -2.87 -14.71 1.16
CA PHE A 92 -2.81 -15.90 2.03
C PHE A 92 -4.11 -16.70 1.97
N THR A 93 -4.02 -17.99 2.29
CA THR A 93 -5.16 -18.90 2.29
C THR A 93 -5.36 -19.52 3.66
N GLU A 94 -6.59 -19.49 4.17
CA GLU A 94 -6.97 -20.14 5.43
C GLU A 94 -8.36 -20.76 5.27
N ARG A 95 -8.51 -22.03 5.67
CA ARG A 95 -9.76 -22.81 5.53
C ARG A 95 -10.43 -22.75 4.14
N GLY A 96 -9.64 -22.64 3.08
CA GLY A 96 -10.14 -22.57 1.70
C GLY A 96 -10.43 -21.16 1.20
N PHE A 97 -10.46 -20.15 2.08
CA PHE A 97 -10.59 -18.73 1.73
C PHE A 97 -9.25 -18.13 1.36
N GLU A 98 -9.25 -17.21 0.41
CA GLU A 98 -8.08 -16.48 -0.07
C GLU A 98 -8.26 -14.96 0.14
N PHE A 99 -7.28 -14.29 0.77
CA PHE A 99 -7.38 -12.89 1.18
C PHE A 99 -6.24 -12.02 0.63
N ASP A 100 -6.59 -10.82 0.15
CA ASP A 100 -5.66 -9.79 -0.32
C ASP A 100 -5.58 -8.59 0.65
N PRO A 101 -4.37 -8.11 1.03
CA PRO A 101 -4.22 -6.98 1.94
C PRO A 101 -4.38 -5.61 1.26
N PHE A 102 -3.89 -5.36 0.04
CA PHE A 102 -3.86 -3.98 -0.50
C PHE A 102 -3.74 -3.87 -2.05
N ARG A 103 -3.97 -2.65 -2.58
CA ARG A 103 -3.98 -2.28 -4.01
C ARG A 103 -2.82 -1.34 -4.39
N CYS A 104 -2.22 -1.48 -5.58
CA CYS A 104 -1.19 -0.58 -6.13
C CYS A 104 -1.22 -0.51 -7.68
N VAL A 105 -0.60 0.50 -8.28
CA VAL A 105 -0.49 0.72 -9.75
C VAL A 105 0.67 -0.11 -10.32
N VAL A 106 0.43 -1.02 -11.28
CA VAL A 106 1.44 -2.04 -11.67
C VAL A 106 1.65 -2.27 -13.17
N ASP A 107 0.71 -1.90 -14.04
CA ASP A 107 0.63 -2.42 -15.43
C ASP A 107 1.92 -2.45 -16.26
N GLN A 108 2.72 -1.40 -16.15
CA GLN A 108 3.90 -1.28 -16.99
C GLN A 108 5.13 -2.01 -16.49
N LEU A 109 5.22 -2.24 -15.18
CA LEU A 109 6.34 -2.98 -14.61
C LEU A 109 6.33 -4.40 -15.19
N ILE A 110 5.14 -4.94 -15.41
CA ILE A 110 4.89 -6.34 -15.75
C ILE A 110 4.50 -6.58 -17.21
N ASN A 111 4.82 -5.65 -18.12
CA ASN A 111 4.56 -5.78 -19.57
C ASN A 111 3.07 -6.00 -19.90
N GLY A 112 2.18 -5.38 -19.13
CA GLY A 112 0.73 -5.46 -19.34
C GLY A 112 0.11 -6.83 -19.08
N GLN A 113 0.76 -7.68 -18.28
CA GLN A 113 0.26 -9.03 -17.99
C GLN A 113 -0.84 -9.06 -16.91
N LEU A 114 -0.92 -8.04 -16.05
CA LEU A 114 -1.99 -7.97 -15.05
C LEU A 114 -3.28 -7.55 -15.74
N GLN A 115 -4.32 -8.32 -15.44
CA GLN A 115 -5.66 -8.03 -15.89
C GLN A 115 -6.39 -7.30 -14.75
N TRP A 116 -7.17 -6.28 -15.09
CA TRP A 116 -7.90 -5.48 -14.13
C TRP A 116 -9.39 -5.63 -14.33
N GLU A 117 -10.10 -5.84 -13.22
CA GLU A 117 -11.55 -5.73 -13.15
C GLU A 117 -11.92 -4.32 -12.73
N PRO A 118 -12.64 -3.53 -13.55
CA PRO A 118 -13.14 -2.25 -13.10
C PRO A 118 -14.14 -2.45 -11.96
N LEU A 119 -14.03 -1.65 -10.90
CA LEU A 119 -15.07 -1.60 -9.88
C LEU A 119 -16.31 -0.90 -10.44
N GLU A 120 -17.48 -1.39 -10.03
CA GLU A 120 -18.75 -0.80 -10.41
C GLU A 120 -18.93 0.58 -9.77
N ASN A 121 -19.79 1.40 -10.37
CA ASN A 121 -20.19 2.68 -9.79
C ASN A 121 -21.51 2.51 -9.01
N PRO A 122 -21.65 3.08 -7.79
CA PRO A 122 -20.59 3.75 -7.01
C PRO A 122 -19.53 2.77 -6.52
N PHE A 123 -18.26 3.16 -6.55
CA PHE A 123 -17.15 2.27 -6.19
C PHE A 123 -16.86 2.28 -4.69
N ASP A 124 -17.16 3.39 -4.02
CA ASP A 124 -17.11 3.55 -2.57
C ASP A 124 -18.44 4.10 -2.05
N LYS A 125 -18.75 3.82 -0.79
CA LYS A 125 -19.87 4.43 -0.06
C LYS A 125 -19.35 4.93 1.29
N VAL A 126 -19.53 6.21 1.57
CA VAL A 126 -19.24 6.79 2.89
C VAL A 126 -20.49 6.66 3.74
N VAL A 127 -20.38 5.94 4.84
CA VAL A 127 -21.45 5.69 5.79
C VAL A 127 -21.17 6.51 7.05
N LEU A 128 -22.05 7.44 7.39
CA LEU A 128 -21.91 8.34 8.53
C LEU A 128 -23.04 8.15 9.54
N GLY A 129 -22.70 8.14 10.82
CA GLY A 129 -23.66 8.11 11.91
C GLY A 129 -23.99 6.70 12.41
N PRO A 130 -24.66 6.62 13.56
CA PRO A 130 -25.03 5.36 14.20
C PRO A 130 -26.15 4.64 13.39
N PRO A 131 -26.37 3.34 13.62
CA PRO A 131 -27.32 2.53 12.84
C PRO A 131 -28.72 3.14 12.72
N GLU A 132 -29.23 3.75 13.78
CA GLU A 132 -30.56 4.36 13.86
C GLU A 132 -30.75 5.61 12.99
N ASN A 133 -29.68 6.30 12.63
CA ASN A 133 -29.72 7.51 11.79
C ASN A 133 -28.58 7.52 10.76
N ARG A 134 -28.33 6.35 10.19
CA ARG A 134 -27.23 6.12 9.27
C ARG A 134 -27.47 6.81 7.93
N ARG A 135 -26.49 7.60 7.48
CA ARG A 135 -26.50 8.31 6.20
C ARG A 135 -25.46 7.68 5.29
N ILE A 136 -25.82 7.44 4.02
CA ILE A 136 -24.96 6.76 3.06
C ILE A 136 -24.77 7.67 1.84
N TYR A 137 -23.52 8.02 1.57
CA TYR A 137 -23.11 8.88 0.48
C TYR A 137 -22.31 8.07 -0.57
N PRO A 138 -22.91 7.77 -1.74
CA PRO A 138 -22.22 7.02 -2.79
C PRO A 138 -21.16 7.88 -3.49
N ILE A 139 -19.97 7.31 -3.70
CA ILE A 139 -18.86 7.96 -4.39
C ILE A 139 -18.68 7.34 -5.77
N TYR A 140 -18.63 8.21 -6.77
CA TYR A 140 -18.60 7.83 -8.18
C TYR A 140 -17.28 8.18 -8.84
N SER A 141 -16.81 7.28 -9.70
CA SER A 141 -15.77 7.60 -10.67
C SER A 141 -16.37 8.39 -11.85
N GLY A 142 -15.51 9.08 -12.59
CA GLY A 142 -15.92 10.02 -13.61
C GLY A 142 -16.13 11.42 -13.04
N LYS A 143 -15.25 12.35 -13.44
CA LYS A 143 -15.19 13.72 -12.89
C LYS A 143 -16.53 14.45 -12.85
N LYS A 144 -17.28 14.46 -13.96
CA LYS A 144 -18.58 15.13 -14.03
C LYS A 144 -19.60 14.43 -13.13
N ARG A 145 -19.65 13.10 -13.18
CA ARG A 145 -20.58 12.29 -12.37
C ARG A 145 -20.34 12.49 -10.88
N TYR A 146 -19.08 12.47 -10.43
CA TYR A 146 -18.71 12.75 -9.05
C TYR A 146 -19.29 14.08 -8.56
N ILE A 147 -19.09 15.17 -9.33
CA ILE A 147 -19.59 16.50 -8.98
C ILE A 147 -21.11 16.53 -8.94
N ASP A 148 -21.75 16.04 -10.00
CA ASP A 148 -23.21 16.08 -10.14
C ASP A 148 -23.90 15.26 -9.04
N GLU A 149 -23.39 14.07 -8.72
CA GLU A 149 -23.94 13.20 -7.67
C GLU A 149 -23.67 13.76 -6.26
N LEU A 150 -22.51 14.38 -6.02
CA LEU A 150 -22.23 15.02 -4.74
C LEU A 150 -23.17 16.22 -4.50
N LYS A 151 -23.44 17.04 -5.52
CA LYS A 151 -24.41 18.13 -5.44
C LYS A 151 -25.83 17.64 -5.18
N LYS A 152 -26.24 16.50 -5.74
CA LYS A 152 -27.53 15.87 -5.43
C LYS A 152 -27.63 15.45 -3.97
N CYS A 153 -26.54 14.94 -3.39
CA CYS A 153 -26.50 14.52 -1.99
C CYS A 153 -26.52 15.71 -1.01
N PHE A 154 -26.04 16.88 -1.45
CA PHE A 154 -25.88 18.08 -0.62
C PHE A 154 -26.47 19.32 -1.32
N PRO A 155 -27.81 19.41 -1.42
CA PRO A 155 -28.46 20.58 -2.01
C PRO A 155 -28.15 21.85 -1.19
N GLY A 156 -27.76 22.94 -1.87
CA GLY A 156 -27.34 24.20 -1.25
C GLY A 156 -25.82 24.32 -1.02
N GLU A 157 -25.06 23.24 -1.19
CA GLU A 157 -23.59 23.22 -1.05
C GLU A 157 -22.86 23.29 -2.40
N GLU A 158 -23.54 23.66 -3.49
CA GLU A 158 -23.00 23.56 -4.84
C GLU A 158 -21.73 24.41 -5.03
N LYS A 159 -21.72 25.61 -4.42
CA LYS A 159 -20.55 26.51 -4.45
C LYS A 159 -19.35 25.91 -3.72
N ALA A 160 -19.57 25.32 -2.53
CA ALA A 160 -18.52 24.68 -1.75
C ALA A 160 -17.92 23.48 -2.50
N ILE A 161 -18.77 22.66 -3.14
CA ILE A 161 -18.35 21.51 -3.95
C ILE A 161 -17.55 21.95 -5.18
N ASP A 162 -18.03 22.96 -5.91
CA ASP A 162 -17.32 23.46 -7.10
C ASP A 162 -15.94 24.02 -6.74
N GLU A 163 -15.87 24.76 -5.64
CA GLU A 163 -14.61 25.34 -5.15
C GLU A 163 -13.65 24.27 -4.63
N TYR A 164 -14.13 23.27 -3.89
CA TYR A 164 -13.34 22.10 -3.49
C TYR A 164 -12.70 21.39 -4.69
N VAL A 165 -13.49 21.15 -5.74
CA VAL A 165 -13.01 20.49 -6.97
C VAL A 165 -12.05 21.39 -7.73
N ARG A 166 -12.26 22.71 -7.73
CA ARG A 166 -11.33 23.67 -8.31
C ARG A 166 -9.98 23.65 -7.57
N LEU A 167 -10.01 23.69 -6.24
CA LEU A 167 -8.81 23.66 -5.40
C LEU A 167 -8.04 22.35 -5.55
N SER A 168 -8.72 21.20 -5.59
CA SER A 168 -8.04 19.90 -5.74
C SER A 168 -7.33 19.72 -7.09
N LYS A 169 -7.71 20.48 -8.14
CA LYS A 169 -6.97 20.51 -9.41
C LYS A 169 -5.63 21.24 -9.27
N VAL A 170 -5.61 22.28 -8.44
CA VAL A 170 -4.46 23.17 -8.27
C VAL A 170 -3.56 22.59 -7.17
N ARG A 171 -2.64 21.73 -7.60
CA ARG A 171 -1.68 21.00 -6.75
C ARG A 171 -0.55 21.86 -6.17
N ASN A 172 -0.85 23.09 -5.73
CA ASN A 172 0.13 24.07 -5.22
C ASN A 172 0.05 24.25 -3.70
N LYS A 173 -0.62 23.35 -2.95
CA LYS A 173 -0.88 23.48 -1.51
C LYS A 173 -0.32 22.28 -0.75
N ASP A 174 0.97 21.97 -0.93
CA ASP A 174 1.59 20.78 -0.33
C ASP A 174 1.67 20.84 1.21
N SER A 175 1.58 22.05 1.78
CA SER A 175 1.69 22.32 3.23
C SER A 175 0.41 22.90 3.85
N VAL A 176 -0.77 22.46 3.39
CA VAL A 176 -2.07 22.87 3.96
C VAL A 176 -2.84 21.63 4.40
N TYR A 177 -3.46 21.70 5.58
CA TYR A 177 -4.25 20.59 6.09
C TYR A 177 -5.56 20.46 5.32
N LEU A 178 -6.02 19.22 5.16
CA LEU A 178 -7.32 18.95 4.58
C LEU A 178 -8.44 19.56 5.43
N THR A 179 -8.31 19.52 6.77
CA THR A 179 -9.18 20.22 7.75
C THR A 179 -9.46 21.65 7.34
N ASP A 180 -8.40 22.44 7.19
CA ASP A 180 -8.45 23.88 6.97
C ASP A 180 -9.22 24.16 5.69
N VAL A 181 -8.89 23.43 4.63
CA VAL A 181 -9.55 23.60 3.33
C VAL A 181 -11.04 23.26 3.41
N VAL A 182 -11.43 22.10 3.94
CA VAL A 182 -12.85 21.72 3.94
C VAL A 182 -13.67 22.57 4.93
N SER A 183 -13.06 23.04 6.01
CA SER A 183 -13.72 23.86 7.02
C SER A 183 -13.99 25.29 6.56
N GLU A 184 -13.10 25.85 5.73
CA GLU A 184 -13.32 27.15 5.07
C GLU A 184 -14.44 27.10 4.02
N LEU A 185 -14.66 25.94 3.39
CA LEU A 185 -15.59 25.81 2.26
C LEU A 185 -17.05 25.65 2.66
N THR A 186 -17.34 24.97 3.78
CA THR A 186 -18.72 24.67 4.20
C THR A 186 -18.80 24.48 5.71
N GLN A 187 -19.97 24.74 6.31
CA GLN A 187 -20.27 24.37 7.71
C GLN A 187 -20.96 23.00 7.84
N ASN A 188 -21.29 22.35 6.72
CA ASN A 188 -21.93 21.04 6.72
C ASN A 188 -20.91 19.95 7.09
N LYS A 189 -21.03 19.42 8.32
CA LYS A 189 -20.11 18.40 8.84
C LYS A 189 -20.12 17.10 8.05
N ASP A 190 -21.27 16.66 7.54
CA ASP A 190 -21.34 15.47 6.69
C ASP A 190 -20.58 15.71 5.37
N LEU A 191 -20.73 16.88 4.74
CA LEU A 191 -19.99 17.20 3.52
C LEU A 191 -18.48 17.24 3.76
N ARG A 192 -18.03 17.81 4.89
CA ARG A 192 -16.61 17.78 5.28
C ARG A 192 -16.09 16.35 5.42
N ALA A 193 -16.83 15.48 6.12
CA ALA A 193 -16.45 14.08 6.28
C ALA A 193 -16.41 13.35 4.93
N VAL A 194 -17.41 13.55 4.06
CA VAL A 194 -17.43 12.98 2.71
C VAL A 194 -16.29 13.52 1.84
N MET A 195 -15.88 14.77 1.99
CA MET A 195 -14.73 15.31 1.25
C MET A 195 -13.38 14.77 1.75
N SER A 196 -13.34 14.10 2.91
CA SER A 196 -12.09 13.69 3.58
C SER A 196 -11.97 12.20 3.89
N TYR A 197 -12.98 11.39 3.54
CA TYR A 197 -13.08 9.98 3.92
C TYR A 197 -11.88 9.09 3.55
N ILE A 198 -11.11 9.43 2.50
CA ILE A 198 -10.01 8.60 1.97
C ILE A 198 -8.95 8.33 3.04
N PHE A 199 -8.61 9.34 3.84
CA PHE A 199 -7.65 9.21 4.93
C PHE A 199 -8.32 8.93 6.28
N GLY A 200 -9.63 9.21 6.40
CA GLY A 200 -10.35 9.02 7.65
C GLY A 200 -9.97 10.00 8.76
N THR A 201 -9.07 10.94 8.47
CA THR A 201 -8.62 12.04 9.33
C THR A 201 -8.50 13.30 8.47
N TYR A 202 -8.67 14.46 9.10
CA TYR A 202 -8.50 15.74 8.43
C TYR A 202 -7.05 16.28 8.53
N ASP A 203 -6.15 15.62 9.29
CA ASP A 203 -4.72 15.98 9.42
C ASP A 203 -3.87 15.61 8.19
N ALA A 204 -4.47 14.97 7.20
CA ALA A 204 -3.79 14.64 5.96
C ALA A 204 -3.46 15.89 5.12
N SER A 205 -2.36 15.83 4.37
CA SER A 205 -2.02 16.86 3.38
C SER A 205 -3.10 16.96 2.29
N PHE A 206 -3.63 18.17 2.06
CA PHE A 206 -4.63 18.42 1.02
C PHE A 206 -4.14 18.02 -0.38
N SER A 207 -2.85 18.15 -0.66
CA SER A 207 -2.29 17.82 -1.98
C SER A 207 -2.19 16.31 -2.19
N LEU A 208 -1.85 15.56 -1.14
CA LEU A 208 -1.88 14.09 -1.19
C LEU A 208 -3.31 13.58 -1.37
N HIS A 209 -4.26 14.14 -0.61
CA HIS A 209 -5.69 13.86 -0.75
C HIS A 209 -6.21 14.13 -2.16
N SER A 210 -5.86 15.29 -2.70
CA SER A 210 -6.21 15.65 -4.08
C SER A 210 -5.63 14.64 -5.07
N LEU A 211 -4.38 14.21 -4.92
CA LEU A 211 -3.78 13.22 -5.83
C LEU A 211 -4.58 11.90 -5.85
N LEU A 212 -4.96 11.39 -4.67
CA LEU A 212 -5.75 10.17 -4.57
C LEU A 212 -7.16 10.34 -5.11
N LEU A 213 -7.85 11.43 -4.75
CA LEU A 213 -9.16 11.75 -5.32
C LEU A 213 -9.10 11.74 -6.85
N TRP A 214 -8.15 12.47 -7.44
CA TRP A 214 -8.00 12.57 -8.89
C TRP A 214 -7.63 11.23 -9.55
N HIS A 215 -6.95 10.34 -8.85
CA HIS A 215 -6.75 8.96 -9.30
C HIS A 215 -8.08 8.21 -9.39
N TYR A 216 -8.87 8.18 -8.31
CA TYR A 216 -10.16 7.49 -8.25
C TYR A 216 -11.22 8.07 -9.19
N LEU A 217 -11.16 9.38 -9.49
CA LEU A 217 -12.03 10.01 -10.49
C LEU A 217 -11.82 9.48 -11.91
N ASN A 218 -10.67 8.86 -12.21
CA ASN A 218 -10.45 8.20 -13.49
C ASN A 218 -10.95 6.74 -13.50
N GLY A 219 -11.26 6.18 -12.34
CA GLY A 219 -11.77 4.82 -12.15
C GLY A 219 -11.15 4.12 -10.95
N ALA A 220 -11.76 3.01 -10.56
CA ALA A 220 -11.23 2.07 -9.58
C ALA A 220 -11.19 0.69 -10.22
N TRP A 221 -10.18 -0.11 -9.86
CA TRP A 221 -9.87 -1.39 -10.47
C TRP A 221 -9.33 -2.38 -9.45
N TYR A 222 -9.59 -3.66 -9.65
CA TYR A 222 -9.08 -4.74 -8.82
C TYR A 222 -8.22 -5.69 -9.67
N PRO A 223 -7.06 -6.14 -9.20
CA PRO A 223 -6.23 -7.09 -9.94
C PRO A 223 -6.95 -8.43 -10.03
N LYS A 224 -7.32 -8.86 -11.24
CA LYS A 224 -7.95 -10.15 -11.49
C LYS A 224 -7.03 -11.27 -11.01
N GLY A 225 -7.53 -12.20 -10.20
CA GLY A 225 -6.71 -13.23 -9.54
C GLY A 225 -6.03 -12.78 -8.23
N GLY A 226 -6.25 -11.53 -7.81
CA GLY A 226 -5.79 -10.98 -6.53
C GLY A 226 -4.44 -10.27 -6.59
N ALA A 227 -4.04 -9.69 -5.45
CA ALA A 227 -2.85 -8.85 -5.36
C ALA A 227 -1.54 -9.62 -5.63
N SER A 228 -1.50 -10.92 -5.34
CA SER A 228 -0.32 -11.77 -5.61
C SER A 228 0.07 -11.86 -7.08
N GLU A 229 -0.84 -11.58 -8.03
CA GLU A 229 -0.52 -11.52 -9.46
C GLU A 229 0.54 -10.46 -9.78
N ILE A 230 0.61 -9.41 -8.98
CA ILE A 230 1.63 -8.36 -9.09
C ILE A 230 3.03 -8.98 -8.97
N ALA A 231 3.34 -9.61 -7.84
CA ALA A 231 4.63 -10.25 -7.62
C ALA A 231 4.88 -11.41 -8.60
N TYR A 232 3.82 -12.20 -8.88
CA TYR A 232 3.90 -13.35 -9.78
C TYR A 232 4.36 -12.96 -11.18
N HIS A 233 3.91 -11.82 -11.70
CA HIS A 233 4.32 -11.34 -13.02
C HIS A 233 5.63 -10.54 -13.02
N MET A 234 6.05 -9.98 -11.88
CA MET A 234 7.33 -9.26 -11.76
C MET A 234 8.53 -10.20 -11.69
N ILE A 235 8.44 -11.28 -10.92
CA ILE A 235 9.57 -12.20 -10.65
C ILE A 235 10.19 -12.78 -11.94
N PRO A 236 9.40 -13.30 -12.92
CA PRO A 236 9.98 -13.86 -14.15
C PRO A 236 10.77 -12.85 -14.99
N ILE A 237 10.48 -11.55 -14.88
CA ILE A 237 11.23 -10.50 -15.58
C ILE A 237 12.62 -10.35 -14.97
N ILE A 238 12.70 -10.40 -13.63
CA ILE A 238 13.96 -10.34 -12.89
C ILE A 238 14.82 -11.58 -13.20
N GLU A 239 14.21 -12.77 -13.17
CA GLU A 239 14.90 -14.04 -13.44
C GLU A 239 15.42 -14.12 -14.88
N LYS A 240 14.65 -13.63 -15.85
CA LYS A 240 15.07 -13.61 -17.26
C LYS A 240 16.31 -12.73 -17.49
N ALA A 241 16.52 -11.71 -16.67
CA ALA A 241 17.73 -10.88 -16.69
C ALA A 241 18.92 -11.51 -15.95
N GLY A 242 18.78 -12.73 -15.42
CA GLY A 242 19.82 -13.41 -14.63
C GLY A 242 19.81 -13.03 -13.14
N GLY A 243 18.78 -12.33 -12.67
CA GLY A 243 18.54 -12.06 -11.26
C GLY A 243 17.78 -13.20 -10.55
N ALA A 244 17.41 -12.98 -9.30
CA ALA A 244 16.58 -13.90 -8.52
C ALA A 244 15.75 -13.18 -7.45
N VAL A 245 14.64 -13.79 -7.04
CA VAL A 245 13.83 -13.35 -5.88
C VAL A 245 13.75 -14.50 -4.90
N LEU A 246 14.34 -14.34 -3.71
CA LEU A 246 14.49 -15.40 -2.73
C LEU A 246 13.80 -15.05 -1.40
N VAL A 247 12.87 -15.89 -0.98
CA VAL A 247 12.11 -15.78 0.28
C VAL A 247 12.80 -16.56 1.41
N ARG A 248 12.39 -16.32 2.65
CA ARG A 248 13.03 -16.83 3.88
C ARG A 248 14.52 -16.45 3.95
N ALA A 249 14.81 -15.24 3.50
CA ALA A 249 16.12 -14.60 3.49
C ALA A 249 16.13 -13.36 4.41
N PRO A 250 16.04 -13.52 5.74
CA PRO A 250 16.11 -12.37 6.63
C PRO A 250 17.50 -11.75 6.55
N VAL A 251 17.59 -10.56 5.95
CA VAL A 251 18.79 -9.73 5.98
C VAL A 251 18.94 -9.17 7.39
N ASN A 252 20.07 -9.46 8.04
CA ASN A 252 20.35 -9.00 9.40
C ASN A 252 21.30 -7.80 9.44
N ARG A 253 22.10 -7.57 8.39
CA ARG A 253 23.11 -6.51 8.35
C ARG A 253 23.41 -6.06 6.91
N ILE A 254 23.58 -4.75 6.71
CA ILE A 254 24.19 -4.19 5.50
C ILE A 254 25.71 -4.20 5.69
N LEU A 255 26.42 -4.76 4.72
CA LEU A 255 27.88 -4.88 4.75
C LEU A 255 28.49 -3.58 4.21
N LEU A 256 29.46 -3.05 4.96
CA LEU A 256 30.19 -1.83 4.61
C LEU A 256 31.69 -2.14 4.49
N ASN A 257 32.38 -1.45 3.59
CA ASN A 257 33.85 -1.47 3.54
C ASN A 257 34.47 -0.52 4.58
N ASP A 258 35.81 -0.47 4.63
CA ASP A 258 36.55 0.35 5.60
C ASP A 258 36.27 1.87 5.48
N VAL A 259 35.89 2.33 4.29
CA VAL A 259 35.51 3.72 4.01
C VAL A 259 33.99 3.97 4.14
N LYS A 260 33.26 3.01 4.72
CA LYS A 260 31.80 3.07 5.01
C LYS A 260 30.90 3.18 3.78
N GLU A 261 31.28 2.58 2.66
CA GLU A 261 30.41 2.41 1.49
C GLU A 261 29.72 1.04 1.56
N ALA A 262 28.48 0.95 1.09
CA ALA A 262 27.76 -0.32 1.03
C ALA A 262 28.34 -1.25 -0.05
N ILE A 263 28.57 -2.50 0.31
CA ILE A 263 29.20 -3.53 -0.54
C ILE A 263 28.42 -4.86 -0.58
N GLY A 264 27.21 -4.87 -0.03
CA GLY A 264 26.37 -6.05 0.04
C GLY A 264 25.55 -6.14 1.32
N VAL A 265 25.05 -7.33 1.58
CA VAL A 265 24.20 -7.64 2.74
C VAL A 265 24.57 -8.99 3.32
N SER A 266 24.19 -9.18 4.57
CA SER A 266 24.31 -10.42 5.30
C SER A 266 22.93 -11.03 5.51
N VAL A 267 22.79 -12.33 5.21
CA VAL A 267 21.54 -13.08 5.34
C VAL A 267 21.72 -14.12 6.45
N LEU A 268 20.80 -14.11 7.41
CA LEU A 268 20.80 -15.07 8.50
C LEU A 268 20.02 -16.34 8.10
N LYS A 269 20.66 -17.51 8.17
CA LYS A 269 20.01 -18.80 7.93
C LYS A 269 20.26 -19.73 9.11
N GLY A 270 19.31 -19.76 10.04
CA GLY A 270 19.52 -20.43 11.32
C GLY A 270 20.59 -19.70 12.12
N GLN A 271 21.72 -20.37 12.37
CA GLN A 271 22.89 -19.78 13.03
C GLN A 271 23.98 -19.34 12.03
N GLU A 272 23.83 -19.69 10.75
CA GLU A 272 24.81 -19.36 9.71
C GLU A 272 24.56 -17.98 9.13
N GLU A 273 25.64 -17.25 8.92
CA GLU A 273 25.63 -15.92 8.31
C GLU A 273 26.20 -16.02 6.88
N VAL A 274 25.38 -15.73 5.86
CA VAL A 274 25.77 -15.78 4.45
C VAL A 274 25.92 -14.36 3.92
N HIS A 275 27.15 -14.01 3.50
CA HIS A 275 27.42 -12.71 2.90
C HIS A 275 27.12 -12.73 1.40
N VAL A 276 26.31 -11.77 0.96
CA VAL A 276 25.99 -11.54 -0.46
C VAL A 276 26.56 -10.19 -0.86
N HIS A 277 27.53 -10.20 -1.76
CA HIS A 277 28.17 -8.99 -2.26
C HIS A 277 27.44 -8.44 -3.49
N ALA A 278 27.25 -7.13 -3.53
CA ALA A 278 26.75 -6.40 -4.68
C ALA A 278 27.26 -4.94 -4.65
N PRO A 279 27.54 -4.32 -5.80
CA PRO A 279 27.96 -2.91 -5.87
C PRO A 279 26.92 -1.93 -5.36
N LEU A 280 25.63 -2.27 -5.44
CA LEU A 280 24.51 -1.45 -5.00
C LEU A 280 23.63 -2.21 -4.00
N VAL A 281 23.26 -1.55 -2.91
CA VAL A 281 22.28 -2.05 -1.94
C VAL A 281 21.06 -1.15 -1.95
N ILE A 282 19.88 -1.72 -2.18
CA ILE A 282 18.61 -0.98 -2.22
C ILE A 282 17.70 -1.54 -1.13
N SER A 283 17.30 -0.73 -0.17
CA SER A 283 16.46 -1.16 0.94
C SER A 283 15.00 -0.74 0.74
N ASP A 284 14.13 -1.74 0.59
CA ASP A 284 12.67 -1.62 0.66
C ASP A 284 12.14 -1.93 2.07
N ALA A 285 13.03 -2.09 3.05
CA ALA A 285 12.67 -2.37 4.45
C ALA A 285 12.16 -1.12 5.19
N GLY A 286 12.18 0.05 4.57
CA GLY A 286 11.83 1.33 5.19
C GLY A 286 12.98 1.97 5.97
N ILE A 287 12.85 3.27 6.25
CA ILE A 287 13.94 4.09 6.81
C ILE A 287 14.36 3.62 8.21
N PHE A 288 13.40 3.34 9.10
CA PHE A 288 13.64 2.89 10.47
C PHE A 288 14.41 1.56 10.51
N ASN A 289 13.92 0.52 9.82
CA ASN A 289 14.64 -0.76 9.74
C ASN A 289 16.03 -0.60 9.12
N THR A 290 16.15 0.18 8.05
CA THR A 290 17.44 0.37 7.38
C THR A 290 18.45 0.99 8.32
N TYR A 291 18.08 2.11 8.97
CA TYR A 291 19.02 2.91 9.75
C TYR A 291 19.23 2.42 11.17
N GLU A 292 18.19 1.91 11.83
CA GLU A 292 18.25 1.53 13.25
C GLU A 292 18.58 0.05 13.45
N ARG A 293 18.28 -0.80 12.45
CA ARG A 293 18.47 -2.26 12.56
C ARG A 293 19.55 -2.81 11.64
N LEU A 294 19.50 -2.46 10.35
CA LEU A 294 20.35 -3.10 9.34
C LEU A 294 21.75 -2.47 9.22
N LEU A 295 21.89 -1.18 9.52
CA LEU A 295 23.20 -0.53 9.55
C LEU A 295 24.03 -0.93 10.79
N PRO A 296 25.36 -1.07 10.68
CA PRO A 296 26.24 -1.27 11.84
C PRO A 296 26.13 -0.13 12.87
N LYS A 297 26.18 -0.46 14.17
CA LYS A 297 25.95 0.50 15.29
C LYS A 297 26.78 1.80 15.19
N ASN A 298 28.04 1.71 14.77
CA ASN A 298 28.95 2.85 14.62
C ASN A 298 28.58 3.78 13.45
N VAL A 299 27.73 3.33 12.53
CA VAL A 299 27.23 4.10 11.38
C VAL A 299 25.86 4.71 11.70
N GLN A 300 25.05 4.03 12.51
CA GLN A 300 23.75 4.55 12.95
C GLN A 300 23.88 5.95 13.60
N THR A 301 24.97 6.20 14.34
CA THR A 301 25.22 7.48 15.02
C THR A 301 25.72 8.61 14.11
N MET A 302 25.82 8.40 12.78
CA MET A 302 26.21 9.46 11.85
C MET A 302 25.20 10.61 11.87
N SER A 303 25.69 11.86 11.95
CA SER A 303 24.84 13.06 12.05
C SER A 303 23.83 13.18 10.90
N ALA A 304 24.21 12.82 9.68
CA ALA A 304 23.32 12.85 8.53
C ALA A 304 22.16 11.83 8.63
N ILE A 305 22.44 10.64 9.18
CA ILE A 305 21.41 9.60 9.44
C ILE A 305 20.48 10.06 10.56
N GLN A 306 21.06 10.54 11.67
CA GLN A 306 20.28 11.03 12.81
C GLN A 306 19.42 12.24 12.44
N LYS A 307 19.91 13.15 11.59
CA LYS A 307 19.11 14.24 11.04
C LYS A 307 17.90 13.72 10.26
N GLN A 308 18.09 12.73 9.39
CA GLN A 308 16.97 12.16 8.64
C GLN A 308 15.95 11.47 9.55
N LEU A 309 16.39 10.70 10.55
CA LEU A 309 15.51 10.05 11.52
C LEU A 309 14.74 11.05 12.38
N SER A 310 15.36 12.14 12.83
CA SER A 310 14.68 13.16 13.65
C SER A 310 13.59 13.93 12.90
N MET A 311 13.56 13.84 11.56
CA MET A 311 12.58 14.52 10.72
C MET A 311 11.33 13.66 10.46
N VAL A 312 11.33 12.39 10.84
CA VAL A 312 10.22 11.46 10.56
C VAL A 312 9.76 10.76 11.81
N GLN A 313 8.47 10.42 11.84
CA GLN A 313 7.88 9.59 12.86
C GLN A 313 7.22 8.35 12.24
N HIS A 314 7.02 7.33 13.06
CA HIS A 314 6.26 6.15 12.66
C HIS A 314 4.81 6.56 12.40
N GLY A 315 4.23 6.10 11.30
CA GLY A 315 2.81 6.27 11.01
C GLY A 315 1.94 5.31 11.80
N ASP A 316 0.63 5.40 11.54
CA ASP A 316 -0.34 4.59 12.28
C ASP A 316 -0.34 3.11 11.89
N GLY A 317 -0.55 2.30 12.92
CA GLY A 317 -0.62 0.85 12.83
C GLY A 317 -1.96 0.35 12.29
N GLY A 318 -1.91 -0.59 11.36
CA GLY A 318 -3.10 -1.18 10.75
C GLY A 318 -3.68 -2.36 11.52
N LEU A 319 -5.00 -2.36 11.67
CA LEU A 319 -5.80 -3.52 12.07
C LEU A 319 -6.51 -4.08 10.83
N SER A 320 -6.34 -5.37 10.55
CA SER A 320 -7.04 -6.04 9.44
C SER A 320 -7.90 -7.17 9.97
N ILE A 321 -9.11 -7.33 9.46
CA ILE A 321 -9.98 -8.48 9.77
C ILE A 321 -10.33 -9.20 8.48
N PHE A 322 -10.24 -10.52 8.53
CA PHE A 322 -10.45 -11.41 7.41
C PHE A 322 -11.62 -12.33 7.72
N ILE A 323 -12.68 -12.23 6.94
CA ILE A 323 -13.94 -12.94 7.14
C ILE A 323 -14.16 -13.87 5.95
N GLY A 324 -14.19 -15.17 6.21
CA GLY A 324 -14.58 -16.20 5.26
C GLY A 324 -16.04 -16.57 5.46
N VAL A 325 -16.83 -16.52 4.39
CA VAL A 325 -18.28 -16.75 4.44
C VAL A 325 -18.71 -17.83 3.45
N ASP A 326 -19.67 -18.64 3.88
CA ASP A 326 -20.34 -19.64 3.05
C ASP A 326 -21.44 -19.02 2.19
N GLY A 327 -21.34 -19.20 0.87
CA GLY A 327 -22.28 -18.68 -0.12
C GLY A 327 -21.61 -17.84 -1.20
N THR A 328 -22.31 -17.71 -2.33
CA THR A 328 -21.88 -16.85 -3.43
C THR A 328 -22.15 -15.37 -3.13
N LYS A 329 -21.51 -14.47 -3.88
CA LYS A 329 -21.74 -13.03 -3.74
C LYS A 329 -23.21 -12.65 -3.99
N GLU A 330 -23.90 -13.34 -4.89
CA GLU A 330 -25.32 -13.10 -5.20
C GLU A 330 -26.24 -13.50 -4.03
N GLU A 331 -26.00 -14.68 -3.44
CA GLU A 331 -26.76 -15.17 -2.28
C GLU A 331 -26.61 -14.21 -1.09
N LEU A 332 -25.37 -13.77 -0.86
CA LEU A 332 -24.97 -12.94 0.27
C LEU A 332 -25.20 -11.43 0.03
N GLY A 333 -25.49 -11.02 -1.19
CA GLY A 333 -25.65 -9.60 -1.57
C GLY A 333 -24.34 -8.81 -1.53
N LEU A 334 -23.19 -9.47 -1.65
CA LEU A 334 -21.87 -8.83 -1.71
C LEU A 334 -21.67 -8.18 -3.08
N LYS A 335 -21.16 -6.94 -3.09
CA LYS A 335 -20.93 -6.15 -4.31
C LYS A 335 -19.45 -5.86 -4.51
N ALA A 336 -19.09 -5.55 -5.75
CA ALA A 336 -17.74 -5.13 -6.13
C ALA A 336 -17.49 -3.64 -5.80
N ASP A 337 -17.91 -3.19 -4.62
CA ASP A 337 -17.74 -1.83 -4.10
C ASP A 337 -17.14 -1.87 -2.69
N ASN A 338 -16.87 -0.69 -2.11
CA ASN A 338 -16.33 -0.56 -0.76
C ASN A 338 -17.21 0.31 0.12
N TYR A 339 -17.08 0.12 1.43
CA TYR A 339 -17.73 0.93 2.45
C TYR A 339 -16.68 1.55 3.36
N PHE A 340 -16.81 2.85 3.64
CA PHE A 340 -16.08 3.54 4.69
C PHE A 340 -17.09 3.95 5.76
N ILE A 341 -17.05 3.26 6.89
CA ILE A 341 -18.04 3.44 7.97
C ILE A 341 -17.42 4.27 9.08
N PHE A 342 -18.09 5.37 9.41
CA PHE A 342 -17.76 6.26 10.51
C PHE A 342 -18.99 6.38 11.44
N PRO A 343 -18.85 6.08 12.74
CA PRO A 343 -19.95 6.25 13.70
C PRO A 343 -20.37 7.72 13.86
N GLU A 344 -19.48 8.66 13.55
CA GLU A 344 -19.68 10.10 13.66
C GLU A 344 -19.14 10.85 12.43
N ASN A 345 -19.41 12.16 12.31
CA ASN A 345 -18.98 12.99 11.18
C ASN A 345 -17.90 14.04 11.53
N ASN A 346 -17.49 14.09 12.80
CA ASN A 346 -16.31 14.84 13.20
C ASN A 346 -15.11 13.90 13.26
N LEU A 347 -14.43 13.72 12.13
CA LEU A 347 -13.40 12.70 11.98
C LEU A 347 -12.19 12.91 12.90
N ASP A 348 -11.76 14.15 13.14
CA ASP A 348 -10.60 14.41 14.02
C ASP A 348 -10.90 14.06 15.48
N GLU A 349 -11.97 14.62 16.05
CA GLU A 349 -12.36 14.31 17.44
C GLU A 349 -12.59 12.80 17.63
N LEU A 350 -13.13 12.14 16.61
CA LEU A 350 -13.34 10.70 16.61
C LEU A 350 -12.03 9.90 16.61
N ILE A 351 -11.07 10.26 15.75
CA ILE A 351 -9.76 9.58 15.67
C ILE A 351 -8.91 9.92 16.90
N ASP A 352 -8.83 11.18 17.31
CA ASP A 352 -8.08 11.63 18.48
C ASP A 352 -8.60 11.00 19.76
N GLY A 353 -9.93 11.02 19.95
CA GLY A 353 -10.57 10.37 21.09
C GLY A 353 -10.30 8.88 21.15
N TYR A 354 -10.30 8.21 19.99
CA TYR A 354 -9.99 6.79 19.89
C TYR A 354 -8.51 6.47 20.18
N MET A 355 -7.58 7.20 19.56
CA MET A 355 -6.14 6.93 19.64
C MET A 355 -5.55 7.29 21.01
N ASN A 356 -6.11 8.30 21.68
CA ASN A 356 -5.74 8.69 23.04
C ASN A 356 -6.49 7.90 24.13
N GLY A 357 -7.46 7.06 23.76
CA GLY A 357 -8.22 6.21 24.67
C GLY A 357 -7.45 4.99 25.16
N ASN A 358 -8.06 4.27 26.12
CA ASN A 358 -7.58 2.96 26.54
C ASN A 358 -8.15 1.84 25.65
N ARG A 359 -7.45 0.72 25.60
CA ARG A 359 -7.81 -0.40 24.72
C ARG A 359 -9.14 -1.08 25.10
N GLU A 360 -9.53 -1.06 26.37
CA GLU A 360 -10.74 -1.72 26.90
C GLU A 360 -12.04 -1.01 26.45
N GLU A 361 -11.95 0.30 26.19
CA GLU A 361 -13.03 1.12 25.65
C GLU A 361 -12.91 1.28 24.13
N SER A 362 -11.71 1.58 23.63
CA SER A 362 -11.48 1.84 22.20
C SER A 362 -11.78 0.62 21.34
N CYS A 363 -11.53 -0.62 21.81
CA CYS A 363 -11.86 -1.82 21.03
C CYS A 363 -13.35 -2.00 20.72
N LYS A 364 -14.25 -1.27 21.41
CA LYS A 364 -15.70 -1.28 21.21
C LYS A 364 -16.21 -0.12 20.35
N LYS A 365 -15.35 0.85 20.04
CA LYS A 365 -15.70 2.13 19.38
C LYS A 365 -14.73 2.42 18.24
N VAL A 366 -14.58 1.46 17.34
CA VAL A 366 -13.67 1.58 16.21
C VAL A 366 -14.09 2.76 15.31
N PRO A 367 -13.19 3.73 15.04
CA PRO A 367 -13.57 5.03 14.49
C PRO A 367 -13.76 5.01 12.97
N ILE A 368 -13.07 4.12 12.28
CA ILE A 368 -13.16 3.95 10.84
C ILE A 368 -13.12 2.47 10.51
N ILE A 369 -14.09 2.02 9.72
CA ILE A 369 -14.16 0.63 9.25
C ILE A 369 -14.25 0.66 7.73
N PHE A 370 -13.15 0.31 7.06
CA PHE A 370 -13.14 0.09 5.62
C PHE A 370 -13.51 -1.36 5.32
N VAL A 371 -14.62 -1.59 4.62
CA VAL A 371 -15.12 -2.94 4.28
C VAL A 371 -15.08 -3.14 2.77
N ALA A 372 -14.54 -4.28 2.33
CA ALA A 372 -14.49 -4.68 0.94
C ALA A 372 -14.70 -6.19 0.81
N SER A 373 -15.24 -6.64 -0.33
CA SER A 373 -15.26 -8.07 -0.68
C SER A 373 -14.33 -8.34 -1.87
N PRO A 374 -13.09 -8.85 -1.65
CA PRO A 374 -12.20 -9.24 -2.74
C PRO A 374 -12.84 -10.29 -3.66
N SER A 375 -13.54 -11.28 -3.09
CA SER A 375 -14.26 -12.30 -3.86
C SER A 375 -15.35 -11.74 -4.77
N ALA A 376 -16.02 -10.65 -4.37
CA ALA A 376 -17.04 -10.02 -5.20
C ALA A 376 -16.44 -9.25 -6.39
N LYS A 377 -15.21 -8.73 -6.23
CA LYS A 377 -14.47 -7.96 -7.23
C LYS A 377 -13.76 -8.84 -8.26
N ASP A 378 -13.33 -10.04 -7.87
CA ASP A 378 -12.63 -10.96 -8.76
C ASP A 378 -13.62 -11.83 -9.55
N SER A 379 -13.74 -11.58 -10.85
CA SER A 379 -14.60 -12.38 -11.73
C SER A 379 -14.20 -13.86 -11.80
N THR A 380 -12.97 -14.21 -11.43
CA THR A 380 -12.48 -15.60 -11.46
C THR A 380 -12.71 -16.34 -10.15
N TRP A 381 -13.14 -15.64 -9.10
CA TRP A 381 -13.36 -16.22 -7.80
C TRP A 381 -14.29 -17.45 -7.79
N PRO A 382 -15.45 -17.45 -8.49
CA PRO A 382 -16.36 -18.60 -8.47
C PRO A 382 -15.72 -19.90 -8.97
N GLU A 383 -14.76 -19.81 -9.88
CA GLU A 383 -14.02 -20.98 -10.40
C GLU A 383 -12.96 -21.48 -9.41
N ARG A 384 -12.31 -20.55 -8.69
CA ARG A 384 -11.21 -20.84 -7.76
C ARG A 384 -11.69 -21.29 -6.38
N SER A 385 -12.84 -20.77 -5.95
CA SER A 385 -13.44 -20.99 -4.63
C SER A 385 -14.98 -21.10 -4.72
N PRO A 386 -15.51 -22.17 -5.34
CA PRO A 386 -16.96 -22.32 -5.55
C PRO A 386 -17.75 -22.29 -4.24
N GLY A 387 -18.86 -21.54 -4.21
CA GLY A 387 -19.77 -21.47 -3.06
C GLY A 387 -19.20 -20.77 -1.82
N LYS A 388 -18.06 -20.08 -1.93
CA LYS A 388 -17.43 -19.34 -0.84
C LYS A 388 -17.25 -17.89 -1.23
N SER A 389 -17.26 -16.97 -0.26
CA SER A 389 -16.91 -15.57 -0.46
C SER A 389 -16.00 -15.06 0.66
N THR A 390 -15.36 -13.91 0.44
CA THR A 390 -14.51 -13.24 1.43
C THR A 390 -14.92 -11.79 1.62
N VAL A 391 -14.82 -11.35 2.87
CA VAL A 391 -14.91 -9.94 3.25
C VAL A 391 -13.62 -9.60 3.99
N SER A 392 -12.96 -8.53 3.56
CA SER A 392 -11.78 -7.98 4.20
C SER A 392 -12.14 -6.62 4.79
N VAL A 393 -11.66 -6.38 6.01
CA VAL A 393 -11.85 -5.12 6.72
C VAL A 393 -10.50 -4.54 7.10
N VAL A 394 -10.35 -3.23 6.98
CA VAL A 394 -9.18 -2.48 7.44
C VAL A 394 -9.63 -1.37 8.38
N SER A 395 -8.90 -1.21 9.47
CA SER A 395 -9.04 -0.15 10.46
C SER A 395 -7.68 0.18 11.08
N PHE A 396 -7.66 0.98 12.14
CA PHE A 396 -6.48 1.37 12.90
C PHE A 396 -6.60 0.91 14.34
N ALA A 397 -5.47 0.68 14.99
CA ALA A 397 -5.41 0.58 16.45
C ALA A 397 -4.03 1.04 16.92
N ASN A 398 -3.96 1.54 18.16
CA ASN A 398 -2.71 2.02 18.70
C ASN A 398 -1.75 0.84 18.96
N TYR A 399 -0.51 0.94 18.49
CA TYR A 399 0.52 -0.07 18.72
C TYR A 399 0.72 -0.37 20.21
N ALA A 400 0.67 0.67 21.06
CA ALA A 400 0.88 0.54 22.50
C ALA A 400 -0.11 -0.44 23.17
N TRP A 401 -1.31 -0.60 22.61
CA TRP A 401 -2.31 -1.52 23.14
C TRP A 401 -1.94 -2.99 23.00
N PHE A 402 -1.03 -3.32 22.07
CA PHE A 402 -0.57 -4.69 21.79
C PHE A 402 0.90 -4.92 22.09
N GLU A 403 1.65 -3.87 22.44
CA GLU A 403 3.12 -3.91 22.55
C GLU A 403 3.62 -4.98 23.52
N GLU A 404 2.90 -5.23 24.62
CA GLU A 404 3.32 -6.19 25.65
C GLU A 404 3.49 -7.63 25.12
N TRP A 405 2.84 -7.97 23.99
CA TRP A 405 2.94 -9.30 23.35
C TRP A 405 3.84 -9.33 22.10
N LYS A 406 4.69 -8.31 21.90
CA LYS A 406 5.58 -8.24 20.72
C LYS A 406 6.57 -9.41 20.63
N ASP A 407 7.06 -9.89 21.77
CA ASP A 407 8.06 -10.95 21.88
C ASP A 407 7.44 -12.35 22.05
N ASP A 408 6.11 -12.44 22.18
CA ASP A 408 5.39 -13.71 22.28
C ASP A 408 5.49 -14.51 20.98
N LYS A 409 5.49 -15.83 21.12
CA LYS A 409 5.49 -16.73 19.97
C LYS A 409 4.20 -16.55 19.15
N VAL A 410 4.38 -16.23 17.87
CA VAL A 410 3.29 -16.10 16.89
C VAL A 410 2.42 -17.36 16.90
N LYS A 411 1.08 -17.17 16.88
CA LYS A 411 0.03 -18.19 17.06
C LYS A 411 -0.10 -18.78 18.47
N ASN A 412 0.75 -18.41 19.43
CA ASN A 412 0.70 -18.86 20.81
C ASN A 412 0.85 -17.68 21.79
N ARG A 413 0.11 -16.60 21.54
CA ARG A 413 0.00 -15.45 22.44
C ARG A 413 -0.98 -15.74 23.57
N SER A 414 -0.89 -14.94 24.64
CA SER A 414 -1.71 -15.06 25.86
C SER A 414 -3.22 -15.06 25.60
N ILE A 415 -3.99 -15.42 26.63
CA ILE A 415 -5.45 -15.32 26.61
C ILE A 415 -5.91 -13.87 26.49
N ASP A 416 -5.31 -12.95 27.25
CA ASP A 416 -5.63 -11.51 27.24
C ASP A 416 -5.47 -10.89 25.84
N TYR A 417 -4.42 -11.27 25.09
CA TYR A 417 -4.25 -10.84 23.71
C TYR A 417 -5.41 -11.32 22.82
N LYS A 418 -5.83 -12.57 23.00
CA LYS A 418 -6.92 -13.16 22.22
C LYS A 418 -8.25 -12.50 22.57
N GLU A 419 -8.51 -12.20 23.83
CA GLU A 419 -9.72 -11.51 24.28
C GLU A 419 -9.81 -10.08 23.73
N LEU A 420 -8.70 -9.32 23.78
CA LEU A 420 -8.65 -7.99 23.18
C LEU A 420 -8.90 -8.04 21.66
N LYS A 421 -8.25 -8.99 20.99
CA LYS A 421 -8.43 -9.21 19.56
C LYS A 421 -9.88 -9.60 19.22
N GLU A 422 -10.50 -10.43 20.05
CA GLU A 422 -11.90 -10.84 19.90
C GLU A 422 -12.86 -9.65 20.11
N ALA A 423 -12.56 -8.75 21.05
CA ALA A 423 -13.36 -7.54 21.26
C ALA A 423 -13.38 -6.64 20.01
N PHE A 424 -12.23 -6.44 19.38
CA PHE A 424 -12.15 -5.75 18.08
C PHE A 424 -12.92 -6.47 16.98
N ILE A 425 -12.79 -7.79 16.90
CA ILE A 425 -13.52 -8.62 15.94
C ILE A 425 -15.02 -8.42 16.10
N ASN A 426 -15.55 -8.53 17.31
CA ASN A 426 -16.98 -8.41 17.58
C ASN A 426 -17.52 -7.02 17.21
N SER A 427 -16.85 -5.95 17.65
CA SER A 427 -17.27 -4.58 17.33
C SER A 427 -17.32 -4.32 15.82
N ILE A 428 -16.33 -4.84 15.07
CA ILE A 428 -16.29 -4.67 13.62
C ILE A 428 -17.31 -5.57 12.92
N LEU A 429 -17.52 -6.80 13.40
CA LEU A 429 -18.53 -7.71 12.84
C LEU A 429 -19.95 -7.15 12.99
N GLU A 430 -20.26 -6.46 14.09
CA GLU A 430 -21.52 -5.74 14.24
C GLU A 430 -21.71 -4.74 13.08
N ALA A 431 -20.74 -3.85 12.85
CA ALA A 431 -20.82 -2.88 11.76
C ALA A 431 -20.89 -3.55 10.36
N VAL A 432 -20.12 -4.61 10.13
CA VAL A 432 -20.11 -5.32 8.83
C VAL A 432 -21.43 -6.05 8.58
N THR A 433 -21.99 -6.71 9.58
CA THR A 433 -23.27 -7.44 9.44
C THR A 433 -24.46 -6.51 9.31
N GLU A 434 -24.38 -5.26 9.76
CA GLU A 434 -25.38 -4.26 9.43
C GLU A 434 -25.37 -3.86 7.94
N ILE A 435 -24.19 -3.79 7.32
CA ILE A 435 -24.06 -3.53 5.89
C ILE A 435 -24.46 -4.75 5.06
N TYR A 436 -24.03 -5.94 5.48
CA TYR A 436 -24.27 -7.20 4.80
C TYR A 436 -25.00 -8.20 5.71
N PRO A 437 -26.30 -8.00 6.02
CA PRO A 437 -27.02 -8.80 7.01
C PRO A 437 -27.07 -10.29 6.69
N LYS A 438 -27.01 -10.66 5.40
CA LYS A 438 -27.05 -12.05 4.97
C LYS A 438 -25.79 -12.85 5.31
N ILE A 439 -24.68 -12.21 5.70
CA ILE A 439 -23.46 -12.94 6.05
C ILE A 439 -23.49 -13.47 7.48
N LYS A 440 -24.32 -12.90 8.37
CA LYS A 440 -24.26 -13.12 9.82
C LYS A 440 -24.24 -14.61 10.21
N ASP A 441 -25.12 -15.39 9.62
CA ASP A 441 -25.26 -16.83 9.91
C ASP A 441 -24.43 -17.72 8.96
N ARG A 442 -23.54 -17.11 8.18
CA ARG A 442 -22.73 -17.76 7.13
C ARG A 442 -21.23 -17.60 7.34
N ILE A 443 -20.80 -16.97 8.43
CA ILE A 443 -19.39 -16.79 8.76
C ILE A 443 -18.80 -18.14 9.19
N GLU A 444 -17.79 -18.63 8.46
CA GLU A 444 -17.07 -19.89 8.76
C GLU A 444 -15.66 -19.65 9.31
N TYR A 445 -15.12 -18.45 9.05
CA TYR A 445 -13.78 -18.06 9.45
C TYR A 445 -13.74 -16.57 9.76
N VAL A 446 -13.17 -16.22 10.90
CA VAL A 446 -12.78 -14.85 11.23
C VAL A 446 -11.42 -14.89 11.91
N ASP A 447 -10.54 -13.99 11.49
CA ASP A 447 -9.31 -13.70 12.21
C ASP A 447 -8.89 -12.25 11.99
N ALA A 448 -8.06 -11.72 12.90
CA ALA A 448 -7.53 -10.35 12.81
C ALA A 448 -6.00 -10.29 12.78
N GLY A 449 -5.46 -9.47 11.89
CA GLY A 449 -4.07 -9.02 11.91
C GLY A 449 -3.95 -7.74 12.74
N THR A 450 -3.28 -7.83 13.89
CA THR A 450 -2.97 -6.68 14.75
C THR A 450 -1.62 -6.03 14.38
N GLN A 451 -1.23 -4.95 15.04
CA GLN A 451 0.01 -4.21 14.79
C GLN A 451 1.25 -5.11 14.95
N ILE A 452 1.30 -5.92 16.02
CA ILE A 452 2.36 -6.91 16.23
C ILE A 452 2.27 -8.11 15.27
N THR A 453 1.16 -8.26 14.55
CA THR A 453 1.06 -9.21 13.43
C THR A 453 1.75 -8.62 12.20
N ASN A 454 1.55 -7.34 11.91
CA ASN A 454 2.22 -6.63 10.82
C ASN A 454 3.74 -6.58 11.00
N GLN A 455 4.25 -6.42 12.24
CA GLN A 455 5.69 -6.57 12.56
C GLN A 455 6.26 -7.89 12.03
N ARG A 456 5.52 -8.99 12.15
CA ARG A 456 5.97 -10.32 11.72
C ARG A 456 5.93 -10.50 10.21
N TYR A 457 4.84 -10.07 9.57
CA TYR A 457 4.57 -10.37 8.16
C TYR A 457 5.25 -9.38 7.21
N ILE A 458 5.32 -8.09 7.57
CA ILE A 458 5.86 -7.04 6.70
C ILE A 458 7.01 -6.26 7.33
N ALA A 459 7.52 -6.66 8.50
CA ALA A 459 8.59 -5.96 9.23
C ALA A 459 8.31 -4.48 9.54
N ALA A 460 7.04 -4.08 9.59
CA ALA A 460 6.66 -2.73 10.00
C ALA A 460 6.92 -2.55 11.52
N PRO A 461 7.87 -1.71 11.96
CA PRO A 461 8.34 -1.67 13.35
C PRO A 461 7.25 -1.42 14.41
N LYS A 462 6.21 -0.66 14.10
CA LYS A 462 5.02 -0.45 14.94
C LYS A 462 3.73 -0.94 14.27
N GLY A 463 3.86 -1.76 13.24
CA GLY A 463 2.74 -2.33 12.49
C GLY A 463 2.09 -1.35 11.50
N GLU A 464 2.84 -0.34 11.08
CA GLU A 464 2.43 0.77 10.22
C GLU A 464 2.02 0.29 8.83
N ILE A 465 0.90 0.82 8.31
CA ILE A 465 0.44 0.49 6.95
C ILE A 465 1.31 1.17 5.89
N TYR A 466 1.75 2.40 6.17
CA TYR A 466 2.46 3.24 5.20
C TYR A 466 3.88 3.68 5.64
N GLY A 467 4.45 3.01 6.66
CA GLY A 467 5.79 3.30 7.15
C GLY A 467 5.85 4.61 7.94
N VAL A 468 6.61 5.59 7.45
CA VAL A 468 6.60 6.96 7.99
C VAL A 468 5.19 7.54 7.96
N ASP A 469 4.86 8.37 8.94
CA ASP A 469 3.60 9.10 9.03
C ASP A 469 3.37 10.02 7.81
N HIS A 470 2.12 10.37 7.51
CA HIS A 470 1.74 11.20 6.35
C HIS A 470 1.20 12.60 6.75
N ASP A 471 1.66 13.11 7.88
CA ASP A 471 1.40 14.47 8.34
C ASP A 471 1.97 15.53 7.40
N ILE A 472 1.68 16.80 7.69
CA ILE A 472 2.22 17.92 6.91
C ILE A 472 3.73 18.05 7.04
N ALA A 473 4.31 17.67 8.19
CA ALA A 473 5.76 17.74 8.37
C ALA A 473 6.47 16.90 7.30
N ARG A 474 5.92 15.74 6.93
CA ARG A 474 6.42 14.93 5.82
C ARG A 474 6.45 15.65 4.48
N PHE A 475 5.45 16.48 4.18
CA PHE A 475 5.35 17.13 2.87
C PHE A 475 6.02 18.50 2.82
N ASN A 476 6.72 18.90 3.89
CA ASN A 476 7.47 20.15 3.89
C ASN A 476 8.69 20.09 2.93
N ILE A 477 9.17 21.26 2.51
CA ILE A 477 10.23 21.38 1.49
C ILE A 477 11.57 20.82 2.01
N GLU A 478 11.90 21.05 3.28
CA GLU A 478 13.18 20.61 3.85
C GLU A 478 13.25 19.09 3.94
N LEU A 479 12.19 18.45 4.43
CA LEU A 479 12.08 17.00 4.55
C LEU A 479 12.14 16.36 3.19
N ASN A 480 11.36 16.86 2.23
CA ASN A 480 11.44 16.39 0.86
C ASN A 480 12.89 16.51 0.35
N ALA A 481 13.54 17.65 0.50
CA ALA A 481 14.93 17.83 0.06
C ALA A 481 15.93 16.89 0.74
N THR A 482 15.70 16.55 2.02
CA THR A 482 16.63 15.79 2.86
C THR A 482 16.42 14.29 2.75
N ILE A 483 15.17 13.83 2.66
CA ILE A 483 14.79 12.42 2.57
C ILE A 483 14.57 12.06 1.10
N ARG A 484 15.67 11.60 0.49
CA ARG A 484 15.73 11.13 -0.88
C ARG A 484 15.98 9.62 -0.92
N PRO A 485 15.79 8.98 -2.07
CA PRO A 485 16.23 7.60 -2.27
C PRO A 485 17.71 7.40 -1.95
N GLN A 486 18.57 8.39 -2.17
CA GLN A 486 19.98 8.33 -1.76
C GLN A 486 20.09 8.47 -0.25
N THR A 487 20.83 7.56 0.36
CA THR A 487 21.21 7.69 1.76
C THR A 487 22.54 8.42 1.90
N PRO A 488 22.91 8.88 3.10
CA PRO A 488 24.26 9.38 3.38
C PRO A 488 25.36 8.32 3.19
N ILE A 489 25.01 7.04 3.06
CA ILE A 489 25.93 5.94 2.81
C ILE A 489 26.00 5.69 1.31
N LYS A 490 27.19 5.87 0.74
CA LYS A 490 27.40 5.63 -0.69
C LYS A 490 27.04 4.19 -1.06
N ASN A 491 26.42 4.02 -2.22
CA ASN A 491 25.88 2.77 -2.77
C ASN A 491 24.67 2.19 -2.01
N LEU A 492 24.18 2.84 -0.95
CA LEU A 492 22.95 2.46 -0.26
C LEU A 492 21.81 3.40 -0.62
N PHE A 493 20.69 2.82 -1.06
CA PHE A 493 19.48 3.53 -1.46
C PHE A 493 18.27 3.02 -0.68
N LEU A 494 17.26 3.88 -0.52
CA LEU A 494 15.92 3.56 -0.01
C LEU A 494 14.92 3.49 -1.16
N THR A 495 13.92 2.61 -1.02
CA THR A 495 12.74 2.55 -1.88
C THR A 495 11.48 2.24 -1.06
N GLY A 496 10.32 2.18 -1.72
CA GLY A 496 9.04 1.90 -1.07
C GLY A 496 8.36 3.10 -0.43
N CYS A 497 7.37 2.84 0.42
CA CYS A 497 6.45 3.86 0.93
C CYS A 497 7.06 4.93 1.84
N ASN A 498 8.30 4.77 2.30
CA ASN A 498 8.98 5.68 3.22
C ASN A 498 9.71 6.83 2.50
N VAL A 499 9.90 6.73 1.19
CA VAL A 499 10.49 7.77 0.34
C VAL A 499 9.51 8.09 -0.79
N LEU A 500 9.41 9.36 -1.19
CA LEU A 500 8.37 9.81 -2.14
C LEU A 500 8.36 8.92 -3.40
N TRP A 501 7.24 8.25 -3.66
CA TRP A 501 7.11 7.20 -4.66
C TRP A 501 7.55 7.68 -6.06
N LEU A 502 8.27 6.82 -6.79
CA LEU A 502 8.64 6.93 -8.21
C LEU A 502 9.75 7.94 -8.60
N CYS A 503 10.37 8.66 -7.66
CA CYS A 503 11.55 9.49 -7.97
C CYS A 503 12.88 8.70 -8.02
N TRP A 504 12.91 7.45 -7.54
CA TRP A 504 14.13 6.68 -7.28
C TRP A 504 14.85 6.08 -8.50
N SER A 505 14.15 5.78 -9.59
CA SER A 505 14.77 5.11 -10.74
C SER A 505 15.61 6.07 -11.60
N ALA A 506 15.40 7.38 -11.47
CA ALA A 506 16.15 8.38 -12.22
C ALA A 506 17.62 8.47 -11.75
N ASP A 507 17.83 8.37 -10.44
CA ASP A 507 19.16 8.53 -9.85
C ASP A 507 20.00 7.27 -10.00
N ILE A 508 19.42 6.08 -9.80
CA ILE A 508 20.13 4.80 -9.96
C ILE A 508 20.57 4.59 -11.41
N LEU A 509 19.76 5.07 -12.37
CA LEU A 509 20.08 4.96 -13.79
C LEU A 509 20.92 6.12 -14.34
N ASN A 510 21.29 7.11 -13.50
CA ASN A 510 21.91 8.37 -13.93
C ASN A 510 21.20 9.01 -15.14
N ARG A 511 19.88 8.87 -15.19
CA ARG A 511 19.06 9.28 -16.32
C ARG A 511 17.81 9.94 -15.81
N ASN A 512 17.52 11.12 -16.33
CA ASN A 512 16.22 11.73 -16.13
C ASN A 512 15.20 10.96 -17.00
N LEU A 513 14.68 9.87 -16.46
CA LEU A 513 13.69 9.00 -17.12
C LEU A 513 12.48 9.79 -17.63
N HIS A 514 12.18 10.94 -17.00
CA HIS A 514 11.18 11.88 -17.45
C HIS A 514 11.57 12.62 -18.73
N LEU A 515 12.82 13.12 -18.87
CA LEU A 515 13.31 13.72 -20.12
C LEU A 515 13.42 12.68 -21.24
N ASP A 516 13.84 11.46 -20.91
CA ASP A 516 13.88 10.35 -21.86
C ASP A 516 12.48 9.99 -22.36
N ALA A 517 11.50 9.92 -21.45
CA ALA A 517 10.09 9.68 -21.79
C ALA A 517 9.49 10.84 -22.61
N ILE A 518 9.78 12.10 -22.29
CA ILE A 518 9.36 13.27 -23.08
C ILE A 518 9.97 13.24 -24.50
N GLY A 519 11.27 12.98 -24.60
CA GLY A 519 11.98 12.88 -25.87
C GLY A 519 11.44 11.75 -26.74
N LEU A 520 10.96 10.67 -26.13
CA LEU A 520 10.33 9.55 -26.83
C LEU A 520 8.87 9.85 -27.22
N ALA A 521 8.09 10.47 -26.34
CA ALA A 521 6.71 10.88 -26.63
C ALA A 521 6.63 11.88 -27.80
N LYS A 522 7.58 12.82 -27.87
CA LYS A 522 7.72 13.73 -29.02
C LYS A 522 8.01 12.97 -30.32
N ARG A 523 8.85 11.93 -30.25
CA ARG A 523 9.18 11.08 -31.42
C ARG A 523 7.98 10.23 -31.86
N VAL A 524 7.21 9.66 -30.94
CA VAL A 524 6.02 8.84 -31.23
C VAL A 524 4.87 9.68 -31.78
N LYS A 525 4.57 10.84 -31.19
CA LYS A 525 3.56 11.79 -31.73
C LYS A 525 3.91 12.26 -33.14
N ASN A 526 5.19 12.52 -33.40
CA ASN A 526 5.65 12.93 -34.73
C ASN A 526 5.69 11.76 -35.73
N GLY A 527 5.84 10.52 -35.24
CA GLY A 527 5.78 9.30 -36.06
C GLY A 527 4.36 8.96 -36.53
N ASN A 528 3.35 9.16 -35.67
CA ASN A 528 1.95 8.93 -36.05
C ASN A 528 1.41 10.02 -36.99
N LYS A 529 1.86 11.28 -36.86
CA LYS A 529 1.54 12.36 -37.81
C LYS A 529 2.16 12.19 -39.21
N LYS A 530 3.09 11.26 -39.40
CA LYS A 530 3.67 10.91 -40.71
C LYS A 530 2.98 9.71 -41.37
N LYS A 531 2.00 9.10 -40.69
CA LYS A 531 1.25 7.92 -41.16
C LYS A 531 -0.24 8.20 -41.39
N GLU A 532 -0.70 9.41 -41.12
CA GLU A 532 -1.91 10.02 -41.70
C GLU A 532 -1.47 10.92 -42.85
#